data_AF-A0A0Q9N807-F1
#
_entry.id   AF-A0A0Q9N807-F1
#
_cell.length_a   1.000
_cell.length_b   1.000
_cell.length_c   1.000
_cell.angle_alpha   90.00
_cell.angle_beta   90.00
_cell.angle_gamma   90.00
#
_symmetry.space_group_name_H-M   'P 1'
#
loop_
_entity.id
_entity.type
_entity.pdbx_description
1 polymer ?
#
loop_
_entity_poly.entity_id
_entity_poly.type
_entity_poly.pdbx_seq_one_letter_code
_entity_poly.pdbx_strand_id
1 'polypeptide(L)' 'MARSNVAIICKDHNDGEAWLAENGLLAGKPLFVTPRSPSAARGRVLTAVFITDSMKEHRRRDELLEATAPALLTG' A
#
# COMPACT_ATOMS: atom_id res chain seq x y z
N MET A 1 12.14 -8.36 15.58
CA MET A 1 10.82 -8.27 14.91
C MET A 1 11.05 -7.78 13.49
N ALA A 2 10.84 -8.63 12.48
CA ALA A 2 10.88 -8.18 11.10
C ALA A 2 9.70 -7.22 10.86
N ARG A 3 9.98 -5.93 10.67
CA ARG A 3 8.96 -4.99 10.17
C ARG A 3 8.63 -5.47 8.76
N SER A 4 7.42 -5.96 8.54
CA SER A 4 6.99 -6.27 7.19
C SER A 4 6.87 -4.95 6.43
N ASN A 5 7.59 -4.87 5.33
CA ASN A 5 7.77 -3.66 4.54
C ASN A 5 6.73 -3.63 3.42
N VAL A 6 5.46 -3.88 3.74
CA VAL A 6 4.38 -3.96 2.77
C VAL A 6 3.61 -2.64 2.75
N ALA A 7 3.24 -2.16 1.56
CA ALA A 7 2.25 -1.08 1.42
C ALA A 7 0.97 -1.57 0.74
N ILE A 8 -0.15 -0.98 1.14
CA ILE A 8 -1.45 -1.17 0.51
C ILE A 8 -1.94 0.20 0.03
N ILE A 9 -2.14 0.34 -1.27
CA ILE A 9 -2.80 1.50 -1.87
C ILE A 9 -4.31 1.30 -1.70
N CYS A 10 -4.93 2.13 -0.87
CA CYS A 10 -6.35 2.04 -0.52
C CYS A 10 -7.03 3.42 -0.56
N LYS A 11 -8.36 3.43 -0.67
CA LYS A 11 -9.14 4.69 -0.67
C LYS A 11 -9.01 5.41 0.68
N ASP A 12 -9.07 4.64 1.76
CA ASP A 12 -8.91 5.07 3.14
C ASP A 12 -8.47 3.88 4.01
N HIS A 13 -8.29 4.12 5.32
CA HIS A 13 -7.88 3.06 6.24
C HIS A 13 -8.90 1.92 6.36
N ASN A 14 -10.21 2.20 6.28
CA ASN A 14 -11.21 1.15 6.43
C ASN A 14 -11.18 0.21 5.22
N ASP A 15 -11.04 0.76 4.01
CA ASP A 15 -10.84 -0.01 2.77
C ASP A 15 -9.58 -0.88 2.84
N GLY A 16 -8.47 -0.34 3.37
CA GLY A 16 -7.22 -1.08 3.55
C GLY A 16 -7.33 -2.22 4.57
N GLU A 17 -7.97 -1.97 5.71
CA GLU A 17 -8.17 -2.99 6.77
C GLU A 17 -9.13 -4.09 6.32
N ALA A 18 -10.21 -3.75 5.59
CA ALA A 18 -11.13 -4.73 5.03
C ALA A 18 -10.42 -5.66 4.02
N TRP A 19 -9.68 -5.07 3.08
CA TRP A 19 -8.89 -5.84 2.12
C TRP A 19 -7.83 -6.72 2.80
N LEU A 20 -7.18 -6.21 3.85
CA LEU A 20 -6.21 -6.97 4.64
C LEU A 20 -6.85 -8.20 5.31
N ALA A 21 -8.03 -8.02 5.91
CA ALA A 21 -8.77 -9.10 6.57
C ALA A 21 -9.19 -10.19 5.58
N GLU A 22 -9.61 -9.82 4.37
CA GLU A 22 -10.02 -10.75 3.31
C GLU A 22 -8.83 -11.53 2.72
N ASN A 23 -7.67 -10.89 2.56
CA ASN A 23 -6.50 -11.48 1.90
C ASN A 23 -5.55 -12.20 2.85
N GLY A 24 -5.81 -12.19 4.16
CA GLY A 24 -5.06 -12.98 5.14
C GLY A 24 -3.56 -12.63 5.20
N LEU A 25 -3.20 -11.38 4.93
CA LEU A 25 -1.81 -10.90 4.96
C LEU A 25 -1.33 -10.83 6.42
N LEU A 26 -0.82 -11.95 6.93
CA LEU A 26 -0.43 -12.16 8.34
C LEU A 26 0.99 -11.67 8.68
N ALA A 27 1.71 -11.07 7.73
CA ALA A 27 3.06 -10.57 7.94
C ALA A 27 3.04 -9.06 8.23
N GLY A 28 2.98 -8.71 9.52
CA GLY A 28 3.16 -7.34 10.04
C GLY A 28 2.09 -6.32 9.65
N LYS A 29 2.06 -5.17 10.34
CA LYS A 29 1.12 -4.09 10.03
C LYS A 29 1.57 -3.37 8.75
N PRO A 30 0.77 -3.39 7.65
CA PRO A 30 1.14 -2.73 6.41
C PRO A 30 1.10 -1.21 6.55
N LEU A 31 1.79 -0.52 5.64
CA LEU A 31 1.62 0.91 5.43
C LEU A 31 0.40 1.15 4.51
N PHE A 32 -0.55 1.96 4.96
CA PHE A 32 -1.63 2.41 4.09
C PHE A 32 -1.25 3.68 3.34
N VAL A 33 -1.33 3.61 2.02
CA VAL A 33 -1.09 4.72 1.10
C VAL A 33 -2.44 5.13 0.53
N THR A 34 -2.88 6.35 0.81
CA THR A 34 -4.21 6.83 0.44
C THR A 34 -4.12 8.11 -0.39
N PRO A 35 -5.16 8.48 -1.16
CA PRO A 35 -5.21 9.79 -1.83
C PRO A 35 -5.00 10.98 -0.88
N ARG A 36 -5.38 10.85 0.40
CA ARG A 36 -5.16 11.90 1.42
C ARG A 36 -3.73 11.94 1.96
N SER A 37 -2.97 10.86 1.79
CA SER A 37 -1.58 10.76 2.24
C SER A 37 -0.75 9.99 1.20
N PRO A 38 -0.54 10.57 0.01
CA PRO A 38 0.18 9.90 -1.09
C PRO A 38 1.66 9.66 -0.76
N SER A 39 2.25 10.52 0.08
CA SER A 39 3.67 10.47 0.44
C SER A 39 4.00 9.49 1.58
N ALA A 40 3.04 8.70 2.07
CA ALA A 40 3.23 7.80 3.20
C ALA A 40 4.36 6.76 2.96
N ALA A 41 4.58 6.37 1.71
CA ALA A 41 5.61 5.40 1.30
C ALA A 41 6.98 6.03 0.99
N ARG A 42 7.09 7.37 0.94
CA ARG A 42 8.31 8.06 0.53
C ARG A 42 9.46 7.77 1.49
N GLY A 43 10.59 7.32 0.96
CA GLY A 43 11.79 7.01 1.75
C GLY A 43 11.71 5.72 2.55
N ARG A 44 10.68 4.89 2.34
CA ARG A 44 10.61 3.54 2.90
C ARG A 44 11.09 2.52 1.87
N VAL A 45 11.81 1.51 2.34
CA VAL A 45 12.06 0.29 1.57
C VAL A 45 10.82 -0.58 1.72
N LEU A 46 10.12 -0.84 0.62
CA LEU A 46 8.98 -1.74 0.57
C LEU A 46 9.42 -3.05 -0.10
N THR A 47 8.82 -4.16 0.30
CA THR A 47 9.04 -5.49 -0.27
C THR A 47 7.87 -5.90 -1.16
N ALA A 48 6.70 -5.29 -0.97
CA ALA A 48 5.52 -5.50 -1.79
C ALA A 48 4.60 -4.29 -1.73
N VAL A 49 3.90 -4.04 -2.84
CA VAL A 49 2.83 -3.05 -2.95
C VAL A 49 1.58 -3.76 -3.44
N PHE A 50 0.51 -3.66 -2.67
CA PHE A 50 -0.81 -4.17 -3.02
C PHE A 50 -1.76 -3.01 -3.30
N ILE A 51 -2.82 -3.29 -4.06
CA ILE A 51 -3.86 -2.31 -4.38
C ILE A 51 -5.23 -2.91 -4.11
N THR A 52 -6.08 -2.18 -3.37
CA THR A 52 -7.45 -2.61 -3.11
C THR A 52 -8.30 -2.51 -4.37
N ASP A 53 -9.39 -3.28 -4.44
CA ASP A 53 -10.32 -3.23 -5.57
C ASP A 53 -10.88 -1.83 -5.80
N SER A 54 -11.21 -1.13 -4.72
CA SER A 54 -11.67 0.27 -4.71
C SER A 54 -10.71 1.26 -5.39
N MET A 55 -9.42 0.90 -5.51
CA MET A 55 -8.38 1.76 -6.07
C MET A 55 -7.96 1.38 -7.49
N LYS A 56 -8.40 0.24 -8.04
CA LYS A 56 -7.98 -0.25 -9.38
C LYS A 56 -8.34 0.72 -10.51
N GLU A 57 -9.48 1.40 -10.40
CA GLU A 57 -10.00 2.37 -11.38
C GLU A 57 -9.96 3.83 -10.87
N HIS A 58 -9.34 4.08 -9.72
CA HIS A 58 -9.30 5.42 -9.15
C HIS A 58 -8.39 6.35 -9.97
N ARG A 59 -8.86 7.57 -10.28
CA ARG A 59 -8.13 8.54 -11.12
C ARG A 59 -6.70 8.90 -10.66
N ARG A 60 -6.40 8.68 -9.37
CA ARG A 60 -5.08 8.94 -8.75
C ARG A 60 -4.26 7.66 -8.54
N ARG A 61 -4.69 6.52 -9.10
CA ARG A 61 -4.01 5.24 -8.93
C ARG A 61 -2.54 5.32 -9.33
N ASP A 62 -2.27 5.86 -10.52
CA ASP A 62 -0.92 5.89 -11.08
C ASP A 62 0.01 6.80 -10.26
N GLU A 63 -0.50 7.96 -9.80
CA GLU A 63 0.23 8.83 -8.87
C GLU A 63 0.63 8.10 -7.58
N LEU A 64 -0.27 7.30 -7.01
CA LEU A 64 -0.01 6.55 -5.78
C LEU A 64 0.93 5.35 -6.02
N LEU A 65 0.85 4.73 -7.19
CA LEU A 65 1.81 3.71 -7.62
C LEU A 65 3.20 4.32 -7.80
N GLU A 66 3.33 5.48 -8.44
CA GLU A 66 4.61 6.20 -8.55
C GLU A 66 5.16 6.58 -7.17
N ALA A 67 4.32 7.00 -6.23
CA ALA A 67 4.76 7.30 -4.87
C ALA A 67 5.26 6.06 -4.09
N THR A 68 4.87 4.87 -4.51
CA THR A 68 5.33 3.57 -3.97
C THR A 68 6.41 2.90 -4.83
N ALA A 69 6.66 3.40 -6.05
CA ALA A 69 7.64 2.87 -7.00
C ALA A 69 9.11 2.92 -6.55
N PRO A 70 9.61 3.93 -5.80
CA PRO A 70 10.95 3.90 -5.21
C PRO A 70 11.18 2.71 -4.26
N ALA A 71 10.11 2.01 -3.91
CA ALA A 71 10.08 0.91 -2.98
C ALA A 71 9.71 -0.43 -3.66
N LEU A 72 9.67 -0.46 -5.00
CA LEU A 72 9.33 -1.64 -5.81
C LEU A 72 10.55 -2.45 -6.31
N LEU A 73 11.75 -2.22 -5.76
CA LEU A 73 12.97 -2.92 -6.16
C LEU A 73 13.69 -3.53 -4.95
N THR A 74 13.43 -4.82 -4.69
CA THR A 74 14.45 -5.90 -4.67
C THR A 74 13.76 -7.26 -4.56
N GLY A 75 14.00 -8.10 -5.57
CA GLY A 75 13.49 -9.47 -5.72
C GLY A 75 13.69 -9.92 -7.15
#